data_AF-A0A166QCZ5-F1
#
_entry.id   AF-A0A166QCZ5-F1
#
_cell.length_a   1.000
_cell.length_b   1.000
_cell.length_c   1.000
_cell.angle_alpha   90.00
_cell.angle_beta   90.00
_cell.angle_gamma   90.00
#
_symmetry.space_group_name_H-M   'P 1'
#
loop_
_entity.id
_entity.type
_entity.pdbx_description
1 polymer ?
#
loop_
_entity_poly.entity_id
_entity_poly.type
_entity_poly.pdbx_seq_one_letter_code
_entity_poly.pdbx_strand_id
1 'polypeptide(L)'
;MLDVEVPAGVNPASGRVAGTGAATWAEQKRPLLVAGSFVVAIVLGVVIGLVWASDDQPAAERTATEQPDAPELRPVLPAVDWETSREPGRPVKVSLTPAQRAAIRVPLQWLAAWQVRTETGAATPVASDVNVPDGLYYGAIQGASREQDVFWAVGRAEISGVPDSDARNPYVWMRDGSAPWALVAHGPGACARIPQPLMDVWGSPGVCAG
;
A
#
# COMPACT_ATOMS: atom_id res chain seq x y z
N MET A 1 -59.64 61.79 32.51
CA MET A 1 -60.75 61.55 33.46
C MET A 1 -61.91 61.04 32.63
N LEU A 2 -62.58 59.97 33.08
CA LEU A 2 -63.48 59.04 32.34
C LEU A 2 -62.67 57.97 31.59
N ASP A 3 -62.46 56.74 32.07
CA ASP A 3 -63.34 55.74 32.71
C ASP A 3 -64.35 55.12 31.73
N VAL A 4 -64.77 53.88 32.01
CA VAL A 4 -65.69 52.97 31.28
C VAL A 4 -64.95 51.84 30.54
N GLU A 5 -64.74 50.64 31.10
CA GLU A 5 -65.64 49.65 31.73
C GLU A 5 -66.21 48.62 30.70
N VAL A 6 -65.41 47.56 30.49
CA VAL A 6 -65.75 46.12 30.47
C VAL A 6 -66.97 45.60 29.61
N PRO A 7 -67.39 44.31 29.64
CA PRO A 7 -67.31 43.39 28.49
C PRO A 7 -68.68 42.79 28.09
N ALA A 8 -68.74 42.04 26.98
CA ALA A 8 -69.59 40.85 26.79
C ALA A 8 -69.37 40.35 25.34
N GLY A 9 -69.28 39.08 25.04
CA GLY A 9 -69.49 37.91 25.86
C GLY A 9 -69.17 36.67 25.02
N VAL A 10 -68.47 35.75 25.69
CA VAL A 10 -68.75 34.30 25.71
C VAL A 10 -69.15 33.60 24.41
N ASN A 11 -68.13 32.94 23.85
CA ASN A 11 -68.20 31.62 23.22
C ASN A 11 -69.03 30.63 24.07
N PRO A 12 -69.69 29.62 23.47
CA PRO A 12 -69.12 28.29 23.66
C PRO A 12 -69.37 27.27 22.52
N ALA A 13 -68.50 26.25 22.52
CA ALA A 13 -68.75 24.86 22.13
C ALA A 13 -68.92 24.58 20.61
N SER A 14 -68.26 23.61 19.98
CA SER A 14 -67.39 22.53 20.42
C SER A 14 -66.72 21.92 19.19
N GLY A 15 -65.40 21.65 19.27
CA GLY A 15 -64.67 20.99 18.20
C GLY A 15 -63.25 20.59 18.61
N ARG A 16 -63.15 19.88 19.76
CA ARG A 16 -62.09 19.00 20.28
C ARG A 16 -60.69 19.04 19.61
N VAL A 17 -59.66 19.55 20.28
CA VAL A 17 -58.74 18.88 21.26
C VAL A 17 -57.47 18.33 20.60
N ALA A 18 -56.35 18.98 20.93
CA ALA A 18 -55.08 18.43 21.43
C ALA A 18 -53.99 19.42 20.99
N GLY A 19 -53.54 20.31 21.86
CA GLY A 19 -52.56 19.93 22.86
C GLY A 19 -51.20 20.47 22.44
N THR A 20 -51.02 21.76 22.72
CA THR A 20 -49.72 22.42 22.86
C THR A 20 -48.81 21.57 23.75
N GLY A 21 -48.00 20.71 23.13
CA GLY A 21 -47.09 19.81 23.86
C GLY A 21 -45.94 19.25 23.04
N ALA A 22 -45.93 19.41 21.71
CA ALA A 22 -44.86 18.89 20.85
C ALA A 22 -43.82 19.94 20.43
N ALA A 23 -44.15 21.23 20.47
CA ALA A 23 -43.27 22.27 19.93
C ALA A 23 -42.24 22.81 20.94
N THR A 24 -42.50 22.72 22.25
CA THR A 24 -41.58 23.24 23.29
C THR A 24 -40.57 22.20 23.79
N TRP A 25 -40.72 20.92 23.43
CA TRP A 25 -39.78 19.86 23.80
C TRP A 25 -38.56 19.74 22.86
N ALA A 26 -38.66 20.27 21.64
CA ALA A 26 -37.59 20.20 20.65
C ALA A 26 -36.53 21.30 20.77
N GLU A 27 -36.83 22.42 21.45
CA GLU A 27 -35.89 23.54 21.59
C GLU A 27 -34.92 23.37 22.78
N GLN A 28 -35.32 22.69 23.85
CA GLN A 28 -34.48 22.56 25.05
C GLN A 28 -33.46 21.40 24.99
N LYS A 29 -33.56 20.50 23.99
CA LYS A 29 -32.63 19.37 23.80
C LYS A 29 -31.73 19.48 22.57
N ARG A 30 -31.81 20.56 21.80
CA ARG A 30 -30.88 20.83 20.68
C ARG A 30 -29.40 20.85 21.07
N PRO A 31 -28.96 21.49 22.16
CA PRO A 31 -27.53 21.47 22.52
C PRO A 31 -27.07 20.08 22.97
N LEU A 32 -27.94 19.29 23.60
CA LEU A 32 -27.64 17.91 24.02
C LEU A 32 -27.58 16.94 22.83
N LEU A 33 -28.40 17.14 21.79
CA LEU A 33 -28.35 16.33 20.56
C LEU A 33 -27.10 16.66 19.71
N VAL A 34 -26.69 17.93 19.66
CA VAL A 34 -25.45 18.33 18.98
C VAL A 34 -24.23 17.82 19.76
N ALA A 35 -24.20 17.99 21.08
CA ALA A 35 -23.14 17.43 21.93
C ALA A 35 -23.09 15.89 21.85
N GLY A 36 -24.25 15.23 21.85
CA GLY A 36 -24.36 13.79 21.65
C GLY A 36 -23.83 13.33 20.30
N SER A 37 -24.14 14.03 19.21
CA SER A 37 -23.60 13.71 17.87
C SER A 37 -22.09 13.92 17.77
N PHE A 38 -21.54 14.91 18.48
CA PHE A 38 -20.10 15.16 18.48
C PHE A 38 -19.36 14.09 19.27
N VAL A 39 -19.91 13.65 20.41
CA VAL A 39 -19.37 12.50 21.16
C VAL A 39 -19.46 11.23 20.35
N VAL A 40 -20.58 10.97 19.65
CA VAL A 40 -20.70 9.80 18.76
C VAL A 40 -19.71 9.88 17.60
N ALA A 41 -19.49 11.06 17.00
CA ALA A 41 -18.50 11.25 15.94
C ALA A 41 -17.06 11.09 16.44
N ILE A 42 -16.74 11.57 17.65
CA ILE A 42 -15.44 11.33 18.29
C ILE A 42 -15.28 9.84 18.59
N VAL A 43 -16.28 9.17 19.16
CA VAL A 43 -16.21 7.73 19.44
C VAL A 43 -16.10 6.93 18.15
N LEU A 44 -16.82 7.30 17.08
CA LEU A 44 -16.71 6.65 15.77
C LEU A 44 -15.33 6.91 15.14
N GLY A 45 -14.81 8.14 15.24
CA GLY A 45 -13.45 8.49 14.79
C GLY A 45 -12.36 7.79 15.59
N VAL A 46 -12.56 7.59 16.89
CA VAL A 46 -11.67 6.84 17.79
C VAL A 46 -11.78 5.35 17.52
N VAL A 47 -12.96 4.80 17.22
CA VAL A 47 -13.12 3.37 16.88
C VAL A 47 -12.57 3.07 15.49
N ILE A 48 -12.80 3.93 14.49
CA ILE A 48 -12.16 3.82 13.17
C ILE A 48 -10.65 4.01 13.32
N GLY A 49 -10.22 4.96 14.16
CA GLY A 49 -8.83 5.19 14.52
C GLY A 49 -8.20 4.00 15.25
N LEU A 50 -8.91 3.28 16.12
CA LEU A 50 -8.41 2.12 16.87
C LEU A 50 -8.47 0.82 16.07
N VAL A 51 -9.39 0.70 15.09
CA VAL A 51 -9.41 -0.43 14.14
C VAL A 51 -8.28 -0.29 13.09
N TRP A 52 -7.85 0.94 12.80
CA TRP A 52 -6.69 1.21 11.94
C TRP A 52 -5.38 1.44 12.70
N ALA A 53 -5.43 1.79 13.98
CA ALA A 53 -4.27 1.77 14.88
C ALA A 53 -4.08 0.35 15.40
N SER A 54 -3.65 -0.52 14.49
CA SER A 54 -2.92 -1.72 14.87
C SER A 54 -1.72 -1.28 15.70
N ASP A 55 -1.66 -1.72 16.96
CA ASP A 55 -0.54 -1.66 17.92
C ASP A 55 0.77 -1.05 17.39
N ASP A 56 0.88 0.28 17.42
CA ASP A 56 2.18 0.94 17.51
C ASP A 56 2.70 0.70 18.94
N GLN A 57 3.27 -0.49 19.16
CA GLN A 57 4.47 -0.54 19.99
C GLN A 57 5.44 0.49 19.42
N PRO A 58 6.19 1.25 20.24
CA PRO A 58 7.32 2.00 19.72
C PRO A 58 8.35 0.98 19.27
N ALA A 59 8.18 0.47 18.05
CA ALA A 59 9.25 -0.10 17.27
C ALA A 59 10.27 1.03 17.22
N ALA A 60 11.44 0.78 17.80
CA ALA A 60 12.60 1.64 17.64
C ALA A 60 12.58 2.21 16.23
N GLU A 61 12.57 3.54 16.12
CA GLU A 61 12.68 4.25 14.85
C GLU A 61 13.91 3.70 14.11
N ARG A 62 13.70 2.64 13.33
CA ARG A 62 14.47 2.40 12.14
C ARG A 62 13.94 3.47 11.22
N THR A 63 14.66 4.59 11.15
CA THR A 63 14.63 5.47 9.99
C THR A 63 14.62 4.54 8.77
N ALA A 64 13.45 4.36 8.17
CA ALA A 64 13.36 3.76 6.86
C ALA A 64 14.07 4.78 5.98
N THR A 65 15.36 4.54 5.70
CA THR A 65 16.09 5.34 4.73
C THR A 65 15.25 5.25 3.47
N GLU A 66 14.64 6.35 3.06
CA GLU A 66 13.85 6.39 1.84
C GLU A 66 14.78 6.02 0.69
N GLN A 67 14.38 5.02 -0.10
CA GLN A 67 15.15 4.56 -1.24
C GLN A 67 15.37 5.76 -2.18
N PRO A 68 16.62 6.15 -2.50
CA PRO A 68 16.89 7.28 -3.37
C PRO A 68 16.14 7.15 -4.71
N ASP A 69 15.42 8.21 -5.12
CA ASP A 69 14.79 8.28 -6.45
C ASP A 69 15.87 8.47 -7.51
N ALA A 70 16.39 7.34 -8.00
CA ALA A 70 17.46 7.28 -8.98
C ALA A 70 16.88 6.90 -10.36
N PRO A 71 17.22 7.60 -11.46
CA PRO A 71 16.70 7.30 -12.80
C PRO A 71 17.01 5.87 -13.25
N GLU A 72 18.10 5.28 -12.75
CA GLU A 72 18.51 3.90 -12.98
C GLU A 72 17.44 2.89 -12.54
N LEU A 73 16.60 3.26 -11.56
CA LEU A 73 15.49 2.43 -11.06
C LEU A 73 14.31 2.34 -12.01
N ARG A 74 14.27 3.16 -13.07
CA ARG A 74 13.15 3.25 -14.02
C ARG A 74 13.60 2.87 -15.44
N PRO A 75 14.18 1.68 -15.68
CA PRO A 75 14.54 1.29 -17.04
C PRO A 75 13.29 1.24 -17.93
N VAL A 76 13.47 1.37 -19.24
CA VAL A 76 12.37 1.19 -20.19
C VAL A 76 11.76 -0.20 -20.01
N LEU A 77 10.43 -0.25 -19.88
CA LEU A 77 9.72 -1.51 -19.76
C LEU A 77 9.93 -2.37 -21.03
N PRO A 78 10.15 -3.69 -20.88
CA PRO A 78 10.19 -4.57 -22.03
C PRO A 78 8.85 -4.50 -22.78
N ALA A 79 8.88 -4.66 -24.10
CA ALA A 79 7.67 -4.94 -24.85
C ALA A 79 7.11 -6.29 -24.39
N VAL A 80 5.80 -6.33 -24.16
CA VAL A 80 5.10 -7.51 -23.68
C VAL A 80 4.05 -7.96 -24.68
N ASP A 81 3.95 -9.26 -24.91
CA ASP A 81 3.12 -9.81 -25.99
C ASP A 81 1.61 -9.65 -25.74
N TRP A 82 1.20 -9.34 -24.50
CA TRP A 82 -0.21 -9.17 -24.11
C TRP A 82 -0.73 -7.74 -24.27
N GLU A 83 0.08 -6.77 -24.75
CA GLU A 83 -0.40 -5.38 -24.95
C GLU A 83 -1.65 -5.31 -25.85
N THR A 84 -1.73 -6.19 -26.86
CA THR A 84 -2.85 -6.22 -27.81
C THR A 84 -4.02 -7.09 -27.36
N SER A 85 -3.86 -7.86 -26.27
CA SER A 85 -4.88 -8.78 -25.75
C SER A 85 -4.64 -9.02 -24.26
N ARG A 86 -5.16 -8.11 -23.45
CA ARG A 86 -4.98 -8.11 -21.99
C ARG A 86 -6.01 -8.99 -21.29
N GLU A 87 -5.56 -9.75 -20.31
CA GLU A 87 -6.38 -10.52 -19.38
C GLU A 87 -6.01 -10.11 -17.94
N PRO A 88 -6.68 -9.10 -17.37
CA PRO A 88 -6.32 -8.57 -16.05
C PRO A 88 -6.24 -9.65 -14.97
N GLY A 89 -5.17 -9.61 -14.18
CA GLY A 89 -4.88 -10.58 -13.13
C GLY A 89 -4.14 -11.84 -13.60
N ARG A 90 -3.93 -12.02 -14.91
CA ARG A 90 -3.22 -13.19 -15.43
C ARG A 90 -1.72 -13.16 -15.08
N PRO A 91 -1.17 -14.20 -14.44
CA PRO A 91 0.27 -14.34 -14.24
C PRO A 91 0.96 -14.79 -15.53
N VAL A 92 2.12 -14.21 -15.84
CA VAL A 92 2.90 -14.52 -17.03
C VAL A 92 4.38 -14.62 -16.66
N LYS A 93 5.04 -15.69 -17.11
CA LYS A 93 6.50 -15.75 -17.17
C LYS A 93 6.97 -14.92 -18.35
N VAL A 94 7.82 -13.94 -18.10
CA VAL A 94 8.27 -13.02 -19.14
C VAL A 94 9.68 -13.37 -19.59
N SER A 95 9.82 -13.65 -20.87
CA SER A 95 11.11 -13.93 -21.50
C SER A 95 11.79 -12.63 -21.87
N LEU A 96 12.99 -12.38 -21.31
CA LEU A 96 13.78 -11.20 -21.60
C LEU A 96 14.89 -11.51 -22.61
N THR A 97 15.03 -10.64 -23.61
CA THR A 97 16.23 -10.59 -24.46
C THR A 97 17.48 -10.30 -23.62
N PRO A 98 18.70 -10.61 -24.11
CA PRO A 98 19.94 -10.28 -23.40
C PRO A 98 20.05 -8.78 -23.05
N ALA A 99 19.65 -7.90 -23.97
CA ALA A 99 19.68 -6.45 -23.74
C ALA A 99 18.69 -6.01 -22.64
N GLN A 100 17.46 -6.51 -22.65
CA GLN A 100 16.47 -6.22 -21.60
C GLN A 100 16.91 -6.77 -20.24
N ARG A 101 17.51 -7.96 -20.21
CA ARG A 101 18.04 -8.55 -18.99
C ARG A 101 19.15 -7.69 -18.40
N ALA A 102 20.07 -7.20 -19.23
CA ALA A 102 21.11 -6.27 -18.78
C ALA A 102 20.51 -4.96 -18.24
N ALA A 103 19.51 -4.39 -18.93
CA ALA A 103 18.84 -3.17 -18.49
C ALA A 103 18.11 -3.32 -17.15
N ILE A 104 17.50 -4.48 -16.89
CA ILE A 104 16.82 -4.77 -15.61
C ILE A 104 17.84 -5.13 -14.52
N ARG A 105 18.99 -5.72 -14.83
CA ARG A 105 20.00 -6.04 -13.78
C ARG A 105 20.53 -4.81 -13.06
N VAL A 106 20.76 -3.71 -13.79
CA VAL A 106 21.31 -2.47 -13.22
C VAL A 106 20.53 -1.97 -11.99
N PRO A 107 19.20 -1.76 -12.05
CA PRO A 107 18.45 -1.36 -10.87
C PRO A 107 18.45 -2.41 -9.76
N LEU A 108 18.35 -3.70 -10.09
CA LEU A 108 18.33 -4.77 -9.07
C LEU A 108 19.65 -4.83 -8.29
N GLN A 109 20.79 -4.70 -8.98
CA GLN A 109 22.12 -4.61 -8.39
C GLN A 109 22.25 -3.39 -7.47
N TRP A 110 21.78 -2.24 -7.94
CA TRP A 110 21.80 -1.02 -7.15
C TRP A 110 20.97 -1.16 -5.87
N LEU A 111 19.78 -1.77 -5.97
CA LEU A 111 18.88 -1.99 -4.83
C LEU A 111 19.47 -2.96 -3.81
N ALA A 112 20.09 -4.04 -4.26
CA ALA A 112 20.77 -4.98 -3.37
C ALA A 112 21.96 -4.32 -2.64
N ALA A 113 22.77 -3.54 -3.37
CA ALA A 113 23.88 -2.79 -2.77
C ALA A 113 23.39 -1.76 -1.74
N TRP A 114 22.33 -1.02 -2.08
CA TRP A 114 21.70 -0.06 -1.18
C TRP A 114 21.12 -0.71 0.09
N GLN A 115 20.49 -1.88 -0.03
CA GLN A 115 19.97 -2.62 1.11
C GLN A 115 21.08 -2.97 2.10
N VAL A 116 22.19 -3.55 1.62
CA VAL A 116 23.33 -3.91 2.48
C VAL A 116 23.92 -2.68 3.17
N ARG A 117 24.06 -1.56 2.46
CA ARG A 117 24.55 -0.30 3.06
C ARG A 117 23.62 0.22 4.15
N THR A 118 22.31 0.10 3.93
CA THR A 118 21.31 0.52 4.90
C THR A 118 21.36 -0.33 6.18
N GLU A 119 21.60 -1.63 6.05
CA GLU A 119 21.70 -2.55 7.20
C GLU A 119 23.01 -2.44 7.98
N THR A 120 24.11 -2.20 7.26
CA THR A 120 25.46 -2.18 7.84
C THR A 120 25.94 -0.78 8.22
N GLY A 121 25.32 0.27 7.69
CA GLY A 121 25.82 1.65 7.77
C GLY A 121 27.07 1.91 6.93
N ALA A 122 27.47 0.97 6.06
CA ALA A 122 28.68 1.09 5.25
C ALA A 122 28.47 1.93 3.97
N ALA A 123 29.56 2.52 3.45
CA ALA A 123 29.56 3.24 2.17
C ALA A 123 29.60 2.28 0.96
N THR A 124 30.03 1.04 1.17
CA THR A 124 30.04 -0.09 0.23
C THR A 124 29.01 -1.13 0.68
N PRO A 125 28.44 -1.94 -0.22
CA PRO A 125 28.78 -2.07 -1.64
C PRO A 125 28.11 -1.01 -2.53
N VAL A 126 28.67 -0.79 -3.72
CA VAL A 126 28.00 -0.12 -4.84
C VAL A 126 27.45 -1.16 -5.82
N ALA A 127 26.66 -0.73 -6.81
CA ALA A 127 26.03 -1.64 -7.77
C ALA A 127 27.03 -2.55 -8.52
N SER A 128 28.25 -2.05 -8.81
CA SER A 128 29.30 -2.84 -9.47
C SER A 128 29.87 -3.97 -8.61
N ASP A 129 29.66 -3.92 -7.30
CA ASP A 129 30.10 -4.96 -6.35
C ASP A 129 29.10 -6.11 -6.24
N VAL A 130 27.93 -5.95 -6.87
CA VAL A 130 26.83 -6.91 -6.86
C VAL A 130 26.77 -7.67 -8.18
N ASN A 131 26.94 -8.98 -8.12
CA ASN A 131 26.65 -9.88 -9.22
C ASN A 131 25.27 -10.51 -9.03
N VAL A 132 24.38 -10.37 -10.02
CA VAL A 132 23.10 -11.09 -10.07
C VAL A 132 23.23 -12.16 -11.15
N PRO A 133 23.50 -13.43 -10.79
CA PRO A 133 23.87 -14.48 -11.74
C PRO A 133 22.81 -14.74 -12.81
N ASP A 134 23.17 -15.56 -13.80
CA ASP A 134 22.22 -16.13 -14.75
C ASP A 134 21.31 -17.14 -14.03
N GLY A 135 20.18 -16.63 -13.53
CA GLY A 135 19.17 -17.39 -12.79
C GLY A 135 18.01 -16.54 -12.29
N LEU A 136 17.86 -15.31 -12.81
CA LEU A 136 16.79 -14.39 -12.46
C LEU A 136 15.47 -14.90 -13.05
N TYR A 137 14.48 -15.10 -12.19
CA TYR A 137 13.11 -15.35 -12.62
C TYR A 137 12.42 -14.00 -12.79
N TYR A 138 11.79 -13.82 -13.94
CA TYR A 138 11.12 -12.58 -14.31
C TYR A 138 9.72 -12.88 -14.83
N GLY A 139 8.77 -12.04 -14.46
CA GLY A 139 7.36 -12.27 -14.71
C GLY A 139 6.52 -11.05 -14.39
N ALA A 140 5.24 -11.15 -14.73
CA ALA A 140 4.29 -10.08 -14.50
C ALA A 140 2.92 -10.62 -14.15
N ILE A 141 2.12 -9.79 -13.48
CA ILE A 141 0.67 -9.91 -13.43
C ILE A 141 0.11 -8.84 -14.34
N GLN A 142 -0.70 -9.25 -15.32
CA GLN A 142 -1.28 -8.34 -16.29
C GLN A 142 -2.27 -7.38 -15.62
N GLY A 143 -2.12 -6.08 -15.89
CA GLY A 143 -3.07 -5.05 -15.53
C GLY A 143 -4.11 -4.81 -16.63
N ALA A 144 -5.14 -4.02 -16.31
CA ALA A 144 -6.09 -3.55 -17.33
C ALA A 144 -5.46 -2.55 -18.32
N SER A 145 -4.34 -1.92 -17.94
CA SER A 145 -3.50 -1.10 -18.79
C SER A 145 -2.02 -1.33 -18.47
N ARG A 146 -1.13 -0.73 -19.27
CA ARG A 146 0.32 -0.82 -19.08
C ARG A 146 0.78 -0.26 -17.74
N GLU A 147 0.11 0.78 -17.27
CA GLU A 147 0.38 1.43 -15.99
C GLU A 147 -0.02 0.56 -14.79
N GLN A 148 -0.88 -0.45 -15.02
CA GLN A 148 -1.37 -1.38 -14.02
C GLN A 148 -0.68 -2.75 -14.06
N ASP A 149 0.24 -2.98 -15.01
CA ASP A 149 1.04 -4.20 -15.04
C ASP A 149 1.96 -4.23 -13.82
N VAL A 150 2.01 -5.34 -13.09
CA VAL A 150 2.92 -5.50 -11.94
C VAL A 150 4.02 -6.49 -12.30
N PHE A 151 5.25 -6.01 -12.39
CA PHE A 151 6.42 -6.81 -12.72
C PHE A 151 7.11 -7.31 -11.45
N TRP A 152 7.59 -8.54 -11.51
CA TRP A 152 8.29 -9.20 -10.42
C TRP A 152 9.59 -9.80 -10.92
N ALA A 153 10.61 -9.73 -10.08
CA ALA A 153 11.87 -10.41 -10.30
C ALA A 153 12.30 -11.10 -9.00
N VAL A 154 12.86 -12.31 -9.11
CA VAL A 154 13.48 -13.01 -7.97
C VAL A 154 14.77 -13.68 -8.38
N GLY A 155 15.79 -13.55 -7.55
CA GLY A 155 17.12 -14.12 -7.79
C GLY A 155 17.98 -14.06 -6.55
N ARG A 156 19.20 -14.58 -6.66
CA ARG A 156 20.25 -14.39 -5.65
C ARG A 156 21.18 -13.27 -6.10
N ALA A 157 21.75 -12.56 -5.14
CA ALA A 157 22.77 -11.55 -5.37
C ALA A 157 24.04 -11.94 -4.61
N GLU A 158 25.14 -12.04 -5.33
CA GLU A 158 26.47 -12.20 -4.76
C GLU A 158 27.06 -10.81 -4.58
N ILE A 159 27.47 -10.48 -3.36
CA ILE A 159 27.87 -9.12 -3.01
C ILE A 159 29.28 -9.17 -2.42
N SER A 160 30.20 -8.47 -3.07
CA SER A 160 31.61 -8.45 -2.63
C SER A 160 31.72 -7.87 -1.22
N GLY A 161 32.41 -8.59 -0.33
CA GLY A 161 32.60 -8.17 1.06
C GLY A 161 31.44 -8.49 2.01
N VAL A 162 30.38 -9.16 1.53
CA VAL A 162 29.28 -9.68 2.37
C VAL A 162 29.48 -11.19 2.59
N PRO A 163 29.26 -11.72 3.81
CA PRO A 163 29.37 -13.15 4.06
C PRO A 163 28.47 -14.01 3.17
N ASP A 164 28.97 -15.18 2.74
CA ASP A 164 28.24 -16.11 1.88
C ASP A 164 26.91 -16.61 2.48
N SER A 165 26.74 -16.51 3.80
CA SER A 165 25.46 -16.79 4.46
C SER A 165 24.34 -15.89 3.96
N ASP A 166 24.66 -14.63 3.64
CA ASP A 166 23.70 -13.66 3.15
C ASP A 166 23.56 -13.70 1.62
N ALA A 167 24.64 -14.08 0.92
CA ALA A 167 24.64 -14.27 -0.54
C ALA A 167 23.71 -15.41 -1.02
N ARG A 168 23.37 -16.37 -0.14
CA ARG A 168 22.43 -17.46 -0.46
C ARG A 168 20.97 -17.04 -0.43
N ASN A 169 20.65 -15.90 0.18
CA ASN A 169 19.27 -15.49 0.37
C ASN A 169 18.66 -14.95 -0.93
N PRO A 170 17.39 -15.26 -1.21
CA PRO A 170 16.68 -14.65 -2.33
C PRO A 170 16.44 -13.16 -2.08
N TYR A 171 16.55 -12.39 -3.14
CA TYR A 171 16.09 -11.01 -3.25
C TYR A 171 14.86 -10.99 -4.15
N VAL A 172 13.82 -10.30 -3.70
CA VAL A 172 12.56 -10.15 -4.41
C VAL A 172 12.33 -8.68 -4.72
N TRP A 173 12.19 -8.39 -6.00
CA TRP A 173 11.95 -7.05 -6.50
C TRP A 173 10.60 -6.96 -7.19
N MET A 174 10.00 -5.79 -7.12
CA MET A 174 8.70 -5.49 -7.71
C MET A 174 8.75 -4.13 -8.40
N ARG A 175 7.93 -3.97 -9.44
CA ARG A 175 7.68 -2.70 -10.11
C ARG A 175 6.23 -2.61 -10.57
N ASP A 176 5.55 -1.55 -10.17
CA ASP A 176 4.19 -1.22 -10.62
C ASP A 176 4.25 -0.32 -11.87
N GLY A 177 3.92 -0.90 -13.02
CA GLY A 177 3.91 -0.21 -14.31
C GLY A 177 5.22 0.52 -14.56
N SER A 178 5.16 1.84 -14.64
CA SER A 178 6.32 2.70 -14.92
C SER A 178 7.09 3.15 -13.67
N ALA A 179 6.63 2.81 -12.46
CA ALA A 179 7.27 3.18 -11.19
C ALA A 179 8.73 2.70 -11.12
N PRO A 180 9.55 3.22 -10.18
CA PRO A 180 10.84 2.63 -9.88
C PRO A 180 10.72 1.15 -9.49
N TRP A 181 11.75 0.37 -9.78
CA TRP A 181 11.95 -0.90 -9.10
C TRP A 181 12.13 -0.67 -7.59
N ALA A 182 11.51 -1.54 -6.80
CA ALA A 182 11.66 -1.59 -5.36
C ALA A 182 12.12 -2.98 -4.93
N LEU A 183 12.98 -3.04 -3.92
CA LEU A 183 13.24 -4.28 -3.20
C LEU A 183 12.11 -4.48 -2.18
N VAL A 184 11.31 -5.53 -2.36
CA VAL A 184 10.14 -5.78 -1.50
C VAL A 184 10.40 -6.81 -0.40
N ALA A 185 11.42 -7.65 -0.59
CA ALA A 185 11.98 -8.50 0.45
C ALA A 185 13.35 -9.04 0.06
N HIS A 186 14.13 -9.41 1.06
CA HIS A 186 15.34 -10.21 0.94
C HIS A 186 15.45 -11.11 2.18
N GLY A 187 16.24 -12.19 2.10
CA GLY A 187 16.42 -13.09 3.25
C GLY A 187 15.59 -14.39 3.18
N PRO A 188 15.68 -15.24 4.21
CA PRO A 188 14.84 -16.42 4.34
C PRO A 188 13.35 -16.05 4.30
N GLY A 189 12.58 -16.76 3.49
CA GLY A 189 11.14 -16.49 3.32
C GLY A 189 10.79 -15.28 2.44
N ALA A 190 11.76 -14.56 1.83
CA ALA A 190 11.45 -13.42 0.97
C ALA A 190 10.49 -13.76 -0.17
N CYS A 191 10.57 -14.98 -0.71
CA CYS A 191 9.68 -15.45 -1.77
C CYS A 191 8.20 -15.52 -1.36
N ALA A 192 7.86 -15.50 -0.07
CA ALA A 192 6.47 -15.41 0.39
C ALA A 192 5.78 -14.10 0.01
N ARG A 193 6.55 -13.07 -0.40
CA ARG A 193 6.02 -11.82 -0.95
C ARG A 193 5.55 -11.94 -2.40
N ILE A 194 5.99 -12.98 -3.11
CA ILE A 194 5.65 -13.18 -4.53
C ILE A 194 4.23 -13.73 -4.59
N PRO A 195 3.35 -13.17 -5.45
CA PRO A 195 2.00 -13.70 -5.63
C PRO A 195 2.02 -15.17 -6.03
N GLN A 196 1.23 -16.00 -5.33
CA GLN A 196 1.16 -17.44 -5.57
C GLN A 196 0.89 -17.82 -7.04
N PRO A 197 -0.04 -17.15 -7.76
CA PRO A 197 -0.28 -17.48 -9.17
C PRO A 197 0.95 -17.31 -10.06
N LEU A 198 1.86 -16.39 -9.71
CA LEU A 198 3.11 -16.19 -10.45
C LEU A 198 4.14 -17.27 -10.10
N MET A 199 4.21 -17.69 -8.84
CA MET A 199 5.04 -18.82 -8.41
C MET A 199 4.66 -20.13 -9.11
N ASP A 200 3.35 -20.36 -9.30
CA ASP A 200 2.83 -21.53 -10.00
C ASP A 200 3.28 -21.54 -11.48
N VAL A 201 3.23 -20.39 -12.16
CA VAL A 201 3.69 -20.24 -13.55
C VAL A 201 5.21 -20.39 -13.68
N TRP A 202 5.97 -19.99 -12.66
CA TRP A 202 7.43 -20.18 -12.65
C TRP A 202 7.87 -21.60 -12.30
N GLY A 203 6.98 -22.42 -11.72
CA GLY A 203 7.28 -23.81 -11.35
C GLY A 203 8.21 -23.93 -10.15
N SER A 204 8.01 -23.08 -9.13
CA SER A 204 8.82 -23.03 -7.90
C SER A 204 10.31 -22.77 -8.15
N PRO A 205 10.72 -21.48 -8.29
CA PRO A 205 12.11 -21.10 -8.48
C PRO A 205 13.04 -21.75 -7.45
N GLY A 206 14.11 -22.42 -7.89
CA GLY A 206 15.08 -23.04 -6.98
C GLY A 206 15.77 -22.04 -6.03
N VAL A 207 15.80 -20.75 -6.39
CA VAL A 207 16.26 -19.66 -5.52
C VAL A 207 15.37 -19.45 -4.29
N CYS A 208 14.12 -19.92 -4.33
CA CYS A 208 13.15 -19.87 -3.25
C CYS A 208 13.15 -21.14 -2.38
N ALA A 209 13.97 -22.14 -2.70
CA ALA A 209 14.19 -23.29 -1.84
C ALA A 209 15.24 -22.90 -0.79
N GLY A 210 14.79 -22.56 0.41
CA GLY A 210 15.62 -22.09 1.52
C GLY A 210 14.83 -21.99 2.81
#